data_AF-A0A9P6T7Z6-F1
#
_entry.id   AF-A0A9P6T7Z6-F1
#
_cell.length_a   1.000
_cell.length_b   1.000
_cell.length_c   1.000
_cell.angle_alpha   90.00
_cell.angle_beta   90.00
_cell.angle_gamma   90.00
#
_symmetry.space_group_name_H-M   'P 1'
#
loop_
_entity.id
_entity.type
_entity.pdbx_description
1 polymer ?
#
loop_
_entity_poly.entity_id
_entity_poly.type
_entity_poly.pdbx_seq_one_letter_code
_entity_poly.pdbx_strand_id
1 'polypeptide(L)'
;MSLYVNHVLRPFWRTTPSCFHLYSTPHAPSNCTFKEVKGAKMCDKPLFYSKSNYHGISDKGAHHLLDLTKLLVTVDVPRSTYMTQDIFSWLMWFLNKKETECNIKSWTTSVCQKLPSVVEDVQQSPTWKSLKWLPKHSENEPPPLHLALNIFIDWFNPAGNKQAGKKHSMGLIAFNCLNLPPSTQHLFLNYCIAGIMPGIHEPSVTTINHVLAPIIDQLLVLNKGFRVSTHQYPGGRVVQVKLLGLVGDIVATHKVAGYTSHSTTSFCSYCVCTVKERPVLQLGNPRLD
;
A
#
# COMPACT_ATOMS: atom_id res chain seq x y z
N MET A 1 -8.60 -2.84 -16.58
CA MET A 1 -7.42 -2.58 -15.72
C MET A 1 -6.67 -1.31 -16.12
N SER A 2 -6.36 -1.09 -17.41
CA SER A 2 -5.69 0.13 -17.93
C SER A 2 -6.42 1.46 -17.61
N LEU A 3 -7.76 1.48 -17.64
CA LEU A 3 -8.56 2.69 -17.35
C LEU A 3 -8.62 3.05 -15.85
N TYR A 4 -8.48 2.08 -14.94
CA TYR A 4 -8.52 2.33 -13.48
C TYR A 4 -7.22 2.98 -12.98
N VAL A 5 -6.09 2.63 -13.60
CA VAL A 5 -4.75 3.10 -13.22
C VAL A 5 -4.56 4.60 -13.51
N ASN A 6 -5.12 5.12 -14.61
CA ASN A 6 -4.86 6.51 -15.07
C ASN A 6 -5.73 7.59 -14.39
N HIS A 7 -6.89 7.23 -13.85
CA HIS A 7 -7.80 8.19 -13.20
C HIS A 7 -7.67 8.24 -11.68
N VAL A 8 -7.07 7.22 -11.05
CA VAL A 8 -7.11 7.04 -9.59
C VAL A 8 -5.74 7.21 -8.91
N LEU A 9 -4.63 6.94 -9.62
CA LEU A 9 -3.26 7.09 -9.08
C LEU A 9 -2.71 8.50 -9.33
N ARG A 10 -2.79 9.40 -8.34
CA ARG A 10 -2.23 10.77 -8.36
C ARG A 10 -1.95 11.17 -6.90
N PRO A 11 -0.71 11.18 -6.39
CA PRO A 11 0.48 11.74 -7.04
C PRO A 11 1.55 10.74 -7.47
N PHE A 12 2.32 11.16 -8.50
CA PHE A 12 3.55 10.50 -8.91
C PHE A 12 4.74 11.11 -8.18
N TRP A 13 5.37 10.36 -7.28
CA TRP A 13 6.62 10.79 -6.65
C TRP A 13 7.80 10.49 -7.57
N ARG A 14 8.76 11.41 -7.65
CA ARG A 14 10.04 11.17 -8.31
C ARG A 14 10.99 10.54 -7.30
N THR A 15 11.72 9.53 -7.72
CA THR A 15 12.65 8.85 -6.84
C THR A 15 13.85 8.27 -7.60
N THR A 16 14.89 7.85 -6.89
CA THR A 16 15.96 7.05 -7.48
C THR A 16 15.76 5.58 -7.11
N PRO A 17 16.10 4.63 -8.00
CA PRO A 17 16.08 3.20 -7.70
C PRO A 17 17.02 2.76 -6.56
N SER A 18 17.92 3.63 -6.08
CA SER A 18 18.88 3.28 -5.03
C SER A 18 18.52 3.77 -3.65
N CYS A 19 17.88 4.94 -3.51
CA CYS A 19 17.57 5.50 -2.20
C CYS A 19 16.09 5.54 -1.88
N PHE A 20 15.20 5.39 -2.87
CA PHE A 20 13.75 5.48 -2.70
C PHE A 20 13.23 6.78 -2.05
N HIS A 21 14.08 7.80 -1.89
CA HIS A 21 13.66 9.11 -1.39
C HIS A 21 12.67 9.74 -2.38
N LEU A 22 11.57 10.28 -1.84
CA LEU A 22 10.44 10.74 -2.62
C LEU A 22 10.46 12.26 -2.77
N TYR A 23 10.38 12.75 -4.00
CA TYR A 23 10.20 14.16 -4.30
C TYR A 23 8.81 14.37 -4.91
N SER A 24 8.07 15.33 -4.34
CA SER A 24 6.78 15.75 -4.89
C SER A 24 6.98 16.56 -6.17
N THR A 25 6.04 16.44 -7.11
CA THR A 25 5.97 17.31 -8.28
C THR A 25 5.20 18.59 -7.95
N PRO A 26 5.58 19.77 -8.47
CA PRO A 26 6.64 20.01 -9.45
C PRO A 26 8.05 20.22 -8.86
N HIS A 27 8.22 20.21 -7.54
CA HIS A 27 9.43 20.66 -6.84
C HIS A 27 10.61 19.66 -6.83
N ALA A 28 10.63 18.67 -7.72
CA ALA A 28 11.69 17.67 -7.74
C ALA A 28 12.99 18.26 -8.36
N PRO A 29 14.15 18.14 -7.67
CA PRO A 29 15.43 18.60 -8.22
C PRO A 29 15.89 17.74 -9.40
N SER A 30 16.84 18.21 -10.21
CA SER A 30 17.40 17.41 -11.31
C SER A 30 18.14 16.16 -10.80
N ASN A 31 18.81 16.27 -9.65
CA ASN A 31 19.56 15.21 -8.99
C ASN A 31 19.04 14.95 -7.57
N CYS A 32 19.17 13.71 -7.10
CA CYS A 32 18.76 13.33 -5.76
C CYS A 32 19.65 13.97 -4.69
N THR A 33 19.02 14.73 -3.78
CA THR A 33 19.66 15.42 -2.65
C THR A 33 19.68 14.62 -1.35
N PHE A 34 19.22 13.36 -1.37
CA PHE A 34 19.11 12.54 -0.16
C PHE A 34 20.48 12.24 0.49
N LYS A 35 20.50 12.28 1.83
CA LYS A 35 21.60 11.87 2.70
C LYS A 35 21.02 10.98 3.80
N GLU A 36 21.60 9.79 3.98
CA GLU A 36 21.13 8.83 4.99
C GLU A 36 21.29 9.35 6.42
N VAL A 37 22.43 9.98 6.71
CA VAL A 37 22.70 10.64 7.98
C VAL A 37 23.38 12.00 7.76
N LYS A 38 23.35 12.85 8.79
CA LYS A 38 24.04 14.14 8.78
C LYS A 38 25.55 13.91 8.61
N GLY A 39 26.11 14.38 7.50
CA GLY A 39 27.53 14.19 7.15
C GLY A 39 27.81 13.07 6.14
N ALA A 40 26.82 12.22 5.82
CA ALA A 40 26.97 11.23 4.75
C ALA A 40 27.07 11.88 3.37
N LYS A 41 27.69 11.15 2.44
CA LYS A 41 27.73 11.53 1.02
C LYS A 41 26.31 11.57 0.46
N MET A 42 26.02 12.62 -0.31
CA MET A 42 24.75 12.78 -1.01
C MET A 42 24.61 11.74 -2.13
N CYS A 43 23.38 11.29 -2.38
CA CYS A 43 23.10 10.32 -3.45
C CYS A 43 23.53 10.85 -4.84
N ASP A 44 23.13 12.09 -5.16
CA ASP A 44 23.48 12.85 -6.38
C ASP A 44 23.21 12.14 -7.72
N LYS A 45 22.41 11.07 -7.72
CA LYS A 45 21.99 10.42 -8.96
C LYS A 45 20.92 11.27 -9.66
N PRO A 46 20.95 11.38 -10.99
CA PRO A 46 19.93 12.10 -11.74
C PRO A 46 18.54 11.48 -11.46
N LEU A 47 17.52 12.32 -11.28
CA LEU A 47 16.11 11.90 -11.17
C LEU A 47 15.46 11.76 -12.54
N PHE A 48 16.01 12.43 -13.55
CA PHE A 48 15.47 12.47 -14.90
C PHE A 48 16.49 11.95 -15.92
N TYR A 49 15.99 11.60 -17.09
CA TYR A 49 16.77 11.43 -18.29
C TYR A 49 16.01 12.06 -19.45
N SER A 50 16.73 12.67 -20.38
CA SER A 50 16.12 13.34 -21.52
C SER A 50 15.79 12.31 -22.60
N LYS A 51 14.56 12.37 -23.12
CA LYS A 51 14.09 11.51 -24.21
C LYS A 51 13.50 12.39 -25.32
N SER A 52 13.89 12.10 -26.56
CA SER A 52 13.23 12.69 -27.74
C SER A 52 11.88 12.01 -27.99
N ASN A 53 10.84 12.79 -28.28
CA ASN A 53 9.50 12.28 -28.53
C ASN A 53 9.37 11.45 -29.82
N TYR A 54 10.36 11.49 -30.72
CA TYR A 54 10.37 10.72 -31.97
C TYR A 54 11.72 10.03 -32.17
N HIS A 55 11.71 8.74 -32.53
CA HIS A 55 12.89 7.97 -32.88
C HIS A 55 12.79 7.50 -34.34
N GLY A 56 12.77 8.46 -35.26
CA GLY A 56 12.88 8.20 -36.70
C GLY A 56 11.54 8.02 -37.44
N ILE A 57 11.63 7.43 -38.64
CA ILE A 57 10.53 7.37 -39.63
C ILE A 57 9.41 6.39 -39.22
N SER A 58 9.72 5.39 -38.38
CA SER A 58 8.75 4.37 -37.93
C SER A 58 7.64 4.92 -37.03
N ASP A 59 7.86 6.05 -36.36
CA ASP A 59 6.87 6.70 -35.49
C ASP A 59 5.92 7.63 -36.28
N LYS A 60 6.07 7.72 -37.61
CA LYS A 60 5.38 8.71 -38.47
C LYS A 60 3.92 8.38 -38.81
N GLY A 61 3.46 7.15 -38.58
CA GLY A 61 2.13 6.71 -39.04
C GLY A 61 1.86 7.10 -40.51
N ALA A 62 0.60 7.32 -40.87
CA ALA A 62 0.23 7.76 -42.23
C ALA A 62 0.53 9.26 -42.52
N HIS A 63 1.12 10.01 -41.58
CA HIS A 63 1.30 11.46 -41.69
C HIS A 63 2.69 11.82 -42.23
N HIS A 64 2.91 11.50 -43.52
CA HIS A 64 4.16 11.80 -44.22
C HIS A 64 4.38 13.28 -44.58
N LEU A 65 3.40 14.17 -44.33
CA LEU A 65 3.36 15.53 -44.87
C LEU A 65 3.68 16.65 -43.87
N LEU A 66 3.96 16.36 -42.59
CA LEU A 66 4.35 17.38 -41.61
C LEU A 66 5.88 17.38 -41.42
N ASP A 67 6.50 18.57 -41.49
CA ASP A 67 7.90 18.77 -41.10
C ASP A 67 8.04 18.72 -39.58
N LEU A 68 8.09 17.49 -39.05
CA LEU A 68 8.18 17.19 -37.62
C LEU A 68 9.53 17.55 -37.01
N THR A 69 10.53 17.99 -37.79
CA THR A 69 11.82 18.45 -37.24
C THR A 69 11.64 19.66 -36.30
N LYS A 70 10.60 20.47 -36.53
CA LYS A 70 10.17 21.58 -35.66
C LYS A 70 9.38 21.14 -34.42
N LEU A 71 9.00 19.86 -34.34
CA LEU A 71 8.25 19.25 -33.24
C LEU A 71 9.09 18.28 -32.39
N LEU A 72 10.38 18.15 -32.70
CA LEU A 72 11.35 17.42 -31.88
C LEU A 72 11.57 18.14 -30.56
N VAL A 73 10.68 17.87 -29.60
CA VAL A 73 10.83 18.31 -28.22
C VAL A 73 11.57 17.21 -27.47
N THR A 74 12.68 17.59 -26.84
CA THR A 74 13.33 16.77 -25.82
C THR A 74 12.57 16.98 -24.52
N VAL A 75 12.06 15.90 -23.95
CA VAL A 75 11.30 15.91 -22.69
C VAL A 75 12.10 15.19 -21.62
N ASP A 76 12.19 15.78 -20.45
CA ASP A 76 12.78 15.13 -19.29
C ASP A 76 11.78 14.13 -18.69
N VAL A 77 12.17 12.86 -18.76
CA VAL A 77 11.37 11.75 -18.27
C VAL A 77 11.94 11.29 -16.92
N PRO A 78 11.09 11.07 -15.90
CA PRO A 78 11.54 10.51 -14.64
C PRO A 78 12.19 9.15 -14.82
N ARG A 79 13.33 8.92 -14.16
CA ARG A 79 13.98 7.60 -14.14
C ARG A 79 13.19 6.57 -13.34
N SER A 80 12.48 7.01 -12.32
CA SER A 80 11.69 6.15 -11.46
C SER A 80 10.53 6.94 -10.85
N THR A 81 9.34 6.36 -10.91
CA THR A 81 8.10 6.99 -10.40
C THR A 81 7.39 6.08 -9.41
N TYR A 82 7.26 6.52 -8.16
CA TYR A 82 6.40 5.86 -7.18
C TYR A 82 4.98 6.36 -7.34
N MET A 83 4.09 5.46 -7.79
CA MET A 83 2.69 5.78 -8.02
C MET A 83 1.92 5.53 -6.74
N THR A 84 1.09 6.48 -6.34
CA THR A 84 0.29 6.34 -5.11
C THR A 84 -1.17 6.67 -5.37
N GLN A 85 -2.05 5.98 -4.62
CA GLN A 85 -3.44 6.34 -4.46
C GLN A 85 -3.61 6.91 -3.05
N ASP A 86 -4.30 8.04 -2.95
CA ASP A 86 -4.71 8.58 -1.66
C ASP A 86 -5.79 7.68 -1.01
N ILE A 87 -5.50 7.21 0.22
CA ILE A 87 -6.35 6.27 0.96
C ILE A 87 -7.68 6.93 1.33
N PHE A 88 -7.66 8.22 1.65
CA PHE A 88 -8.86 8.99 1.97
C PHE A 88 -9.81 9.06 0.77
N SER A 89 -9.29 9.33 -0.43
CA SER A 89 -10.03 9.33 -1.69
C SER A 89 -10.62 7.96 -2.01
N TRP A 90 -9.85 6.89 -1.77
CA TRP A 90 -10.38 5.54 -1.87
C TRP A 90 -11.52 5.28 -0.88
N LEU A 91 -11.37 5.69 0.39
CA LEU A 91 -12.41 5.54 1.42
C LEU A 91 -13.69 6.28 1.04
N MET A 92 -13.58 7.51 0.54
CA MET A 92 -14.72 8.29 0.04
C MET A 92 -15.48 7.52 -1.04
N TRP A 93 -14.77 7.01 -2.05
CA TRP A 93 -15.38 6.21 -3.10
C TRP A 93 -15.98 4.90 -2.56
N PHE A 94 -15.22 4.17 -1.75
CA PHE A 94 -15.57 2.88 -1.19
C PHE A 94 -16.86 2.93 -0.35
N LEU A 95 -16.99 3.95 0.50
CA LEU A 95 -18.17 4.17 1.36
C LEU A 95 -19.37 4.76 0.61
N ASN A 96 -19.18 5.28 -0.60
CA ASN A 96 -20.27 5.74 -1.46
C ASN A 96 -20.86 4.64 -2.36
N LYS A 97 -20.28 3.43 -2.38
CA LYS A 97 -20.94 2.27 -2.97
C LYS A 97 -22.14 1.87 -2.11
N LYS A 98 -23.26 1.56 -2.77
CA LYS A 98 -24.56 1.30 -2.13
C LYS A 98 -24.50 0.13 -1.13
N GLU A 99 -23.73 -0.88 -1.45
CA GLU A 99 -23.65 -2.14 -0.71
C GLU A 99 -22.64 -2.14 0.44
N THR A 100 -21.64 -1.24 0.45
CA THR A 100 -20.49 -1.33 1.36
C THR A 100 -20.89 -1.34 2.83
N GLU A 101 -21.58 -0.30 3.31
CA GLU A 101 -21.94 -0.22 4.73
C GLU A 101 -23.02 -1.24 5.12
N CYS A 102 -23.90 -1.62 4.19
CA CYS A 102 -24.89 -2.69 4.42
C CYS A 102 -24.18 -4.02 4.67
N ASN A 103 -23.20 -4.35 3.84
CA ASN A 103 -22.41 -5.57 3.96
C ASN A 103 -21.58 -5.58 5.25
N ILE A 104 -20.94 -4.46 5.59
CA ILE A 104 -20.20 -4.32 6.85
C ILE A 104 -21.12 -4.54 8.05
N LYS A 105 -22.29 -3.89 8.09
CA LYS A 105 -23.23 -4.00 9.19
C LYS A 105 -23.79 -5.41 9.33
N SER A 106 -24.19 -6.02 8.21
CA SER A 106 -24.71 -7.39 8.17
C SER A 106 -23.65 -8.39 8.66
N TRP A 107 -22.42 -8.27 8.17
CA TRP A 107 -21.30 -9.12 8.58
C TRP A 107 -20.96 -8.97 10.06
N THR A 108 -20.84 -7.72 10.54
CA THR A 108 -20.61 -7.43 11.97
C THR A 108 -21.68 -8.09 12.85
N THR A 109 -22.95 -7.96 12.46
CA THR A 109 -24.07 -8.56 13.20
C THR A 109 -23.98 -10.08 13.24
N SER A 110 -23.70 -10.71 12.10
CA SER A 110 -23.53 -12.16 12.00
C SER A 110 -22.37 -12.67 12.87
N VAL A 111 -21.23 -11.99 12.82
CA VAL A 111 -20.03 -12.34 13.58
C VAL A 111 -20.23 -12.16 15.10
N CYS A 112 -20.90 -11.08 15.53
CA CYS A 112 -21.16 -10.82 16.94
C CYS A 112 -22.19 -11.77 17.58
N GLN A 113 -23.05 -12.41 16.78
CA GLN A 113 -24.05 -13.37 17.27
C GLN A 113 -23.46 -14.77 17.52
N LYS A 114 -22.27 -15.07 17.00
CA LYS A 114 -21.62 -16.38 17.17
C LYS A 114 -21.07 -16.57 18.59
N LEU A 115 -20.97 -17.83 19.00
CA LEU A 115 -20.45 -18.21 20.33
C LEU A 115 -19.01 -17.70 20.53
N PRO A 116 -18.66 -17.16 21.72
CA PRO A 116 -17.32 -16.61 21.98
C PRO A 116 -16.16 -17.60 21.88
N SER A 117 -16.44 -18.91 21.88
CA SER A 117 -15.45 -19.98 21.82
C SER A 117 -14.86 -20.20 20.43
N VAL A 118 -15.43 -19.61 19.36
CA VAL A 118 -14.95 -19.75 17.99
C VAL A 118 -14.59 -18.36 17.46
N VAL A 119 -13.35 -18.21 16.99
CA VAL A 119 -12.86 -16.98 16.35
C VAL A 119 -12.74 -17.24 14.86
N GLU A 120 -13.72 -16.78 14.09
CA GLU A 120 -13.75 -16.91 12.64
C GLU A 120 -13.39 -15.59 11.92
N ASP A 121 -13.50 -14.47 12.64
CA ASP A 121 -13.27 -13.14 12.09
C ASP A 121 -12.45 -12.27 13.05
N VAL A 122 -11.70 -11.31 12.49
CA VAL A 122 -10.87 -10.39 13.28
C VAL A 122 -11.69 -9.60 14.30
N GLN A 123 -12.97 -9.32 14.04
CA GLN A 123 -13.85 -8.58 14.94
C GLN A 123 -14.12 -9.30 16.27
N GLN A 124 -13.95 -10.63 16.31
CA GLN A 124 -14.08 -11.42 17.53
C GLN A 124 -12.79 -11.45 18.35
N SER A 125 -11.66 -11.10 17.72
CA SER A 125 -10.34 -11.21 18.34
C SER A 125 -10.20 -10.31 19.57
N PRO A 126 -9.42 -10.73 20.59
CA PRO A 126 -9.09 -9.87 21.73
C PRO A 126 -8.46 -8.54 21.29
N THR A 127 -7.61 -8.58 20.26
CA THR A 127 -7.01 -7.39 19.67
C THR A 127 -8.07 -6.40 19.24
N TRP A 128 -9.06 -6.81 18.43
CA TRP A 128 -10.15 -5.93 18.00
C TRP A 128 -10.92 -5.31 19.16
N LYS A 129 -11.29 -6.13 20.16
CA LYS A 129 -12.07 -5.70 21.32
C LYS A 129 -11.33 -4.72 22.22
N SER A 130 -9.99 -4.77 22.23
CA SER A 130 -9.13 -3.86 23.02
C SER A 130 -8.80 -2.54 22.30
N LEU A 131 -9.18 -2.39 21.03
CA LEU A 131 -8.92 -1.16 20.28
C LEU A 131 -9.75 0.00 20.85
N LYS A 132 -9.08 1.14 21.05
CA LYS A 132 -9.74 2.39 21.44
C LYS A 132 -10.40 3.03 20.21
N TRP A 133 -11.69 2.81 20.09
CA TRP A 133 -12.53 3.39 19.05
C TRP A 133 -13.18 4.70 19.52
N LEU A 134 -13.47 5.60 18.58
CA LEU A 134 -14.19 6.84 18.88
C LEU A 134 -15.62 6.52 19.35
N PRO A 135 -16.07 7.08 20.49
CA PRO A 135 -17.44 6.92 20.95
C PRO A 135 -18.40 7.76 20.09
N LYS A 136 -19.69 7.49 20.23
CA LYS A 136 -20.73 8.38 19.69
C LYS A 136 -20.67 9.73 20.43
N HIS A 137 -20.63 10.82 19.68
CA HIS A 137 -20.46 12.17 20.26
C HIS A 137 -21.78 12.74 20.82
N SER A 138 -22.90 12.55 20.10
CA SER A 138 -24.24 13.00 20.52
C SER A 138 -25.32 12.04 20.01
N GLU A 139 -26.45 11.94 20.69
CA GLU A 139 -27.58 11.08 20.28
C GLU A 139 -28.13 11.45 18.90
N ASN A 140 -28.11 12.74 18.56
CA ASN A 140 -28.61 13.29 17.30
C ASN A 140 -27.68 13.04 16.10
N GLU A 141 -26.47 12.54 16.33
CA GLU A 141 -25.52 12.25 15.26
C GLU A 141 -25.54 10.76 14.85
N PRO A 142 -25.24 10.46 13.57
CA PRO A 142 -24.96 9.10 13.16
C PRO A 142 -23.89 8.46 14.04
N PRO A 143 -24.01 7.15 14.38
CA PRO A 143 -22.93 6.46 15.07
C PRO A 143 -21.64 6.51 14.24
N PRO A 144 -20.45 6.58 14.86
CA PRO A 144 -19.19 6.49 14.13
C PRO A 144 -19.07 5.13 13.43
N LEU A 145 -18.42 5.11 12.26
CA LEU A 145 -18.03 3.87 11.57
C LEU A 145 -16.58 3.55 11.90
N HIS A 146 -16.35 2.36 12.44
CA HIS A 146 -15.01 1.87 12.78
C HIS A 146 -14.55 0.87 11.72
N LEU A 147 -13.50 1.23 10.99
CA LEU A 147 -12.93 0.40 9.94
C LEU A 147 -11.57 -0.12 10.38
N ALA A 148 -11.32 -1.41 10.13
CA ALA A 148 -9.99 -1.96 10.16
C ALA A 148 -9.53 -2.29 8.75
N LEU A 149 -8.29 -1.92 8.46
CA LEU A 149 -7.61 -2.30 7.24
C LEU A 149 -6.53 -3.32 7.52
N ASN A 150 -6.24 -4.10 6.49
CA ASN A 150 -5.01 -4.86 6.39
C ASN A 150 -4.17 -4.30 5.24
N ILE A 151 -2.86 -4.20 5.44
CA ILE A 151 -1.92 -3.77 4.41
C ILE A 151 -1.22 -4.99 3.83
N PHE A 152 -1.26 -5.13 2.51
CA PHE A 152 -0.49 -6.09 1.76
C PHE A 152 0.72 -5.41 1.16
N ILE A 153 1.91 -5.98 1.35
CA ILE A 153 3.16 -5.51 0.73
C ILE A 153 3.92 -6.70 0.20
N ASP A 154 4.23 -6.67 -1.10
CA ASP A 154 5.05 -7.70 -1.74
C ASP A 154 5.80 -7.16 -2.96
N TRP A 155 6.84 -7.87 -3.37
CA TRP A 155 7.68 -7.57 -4.51
C TRP A 155 7.71 -8.73 -5.50
N PHE A 156 7.49 -8.43 -6.78
CA PHE A 156 7.45 -9.43 -7.82
C PHE A 156 8.19 -8.98 -9.08
N ASN A 157 8.66 -9.94 -9.88
CA ASN A 157 9.24 -9.62 -11.18
C ASN A 157 8.14 -9.45 -12.23
N PRO A 158 7.90 -8.24 -12.76
CA PRO A 158 6.84 -8.02 -13.75
C PRO A 158 7.10 -8.74 -15.08
N ALA A 159 8.35 -9.11 -15.39
CA ALA A 159 8.71 -9.86 -16.58
C ALA A 159 8.64 -11.40 -16.38
N GLY A 160 8.26 -11.85 -15.19
CA GLY A 160 8.26 -13.25 -14.79
C GLY A 160 9.65 -13.79 -14.44
N ASN A 161 9.68 -14.92 -13.72
CA ASN A 161 10.91 -15.55 -13.24
C ASN A 161 11.50 -16.48 -14.31
N LYS A 162 12.17 -15.91 -15.32
CA LYS A 162 12.95 -16.67 -16.32
C LYS A 162 14.42 -16.70 -15.91
N GLN A 163 15.06 -17.87 -16.01
CA GLN A 163 16.45 -18.10 -15.58
C GLN A 163 17.48 -17.19 -16.29
N ALA A 164 17.21 -16.78 -17.54
CA ALA A 164 17.99 -15.83 -18.32
C ALA A 164 17.29 -14.46 -18.51
N GLY A 165 16.21 -14.20 -17.78
CA GLY A 165 15.43 -12.96 -17.88
C GLY A 165 16.05 -11.82 -17.06
N LYS A 166 15.79 -10.57 -17.48
CA LYS A 166 16.13 -9.40 -16.66
C LYS A 166 15.41 -9.50 -15.32
N LYS A 167 16.17 -9.41 -14.22
CA LYS A 167 15.62 -9.34 -12.87
C LYS A 167 15.17 -7.91 -12.62
N HIS A 168 13.86 -7.70 -12.62
CA HIS A 168 13.22 -6.49 -12.13
C HIS A 168 12.39 -6.86 -10.90
N SER A 169 12.17 -5.91 -10.01
CA SER A 169 11.34 -6.13 -8.83
C SER A 169 10.43 -4.93 -8.63
N MET A 170 9.14 -5.14 -8.88
CA MET A 170 8.10 -4.14 -8.71
C MET A 170 7.37 -4.44 -7.40
N GLY A 171 7.22 -3.43 -6.56
CA GLY A 171 6.52 -3.58 -5.29
C GLY A 171 5.07 -3.12 -5.38
N LEU A 172 4.16 -3.84 -4.73
CA LEU A 172 2.76 -3.47 -4.59
C LEU A 172 2.44 -3.23 -3.12
N ILE A 173 1.78 -2.11 -2.82
CA ILE A 173 1.20 -1.81 -1.52
C ILE A 173 -0.31 -1.67 -1.73
N ALA A 174 -1.07 -2.55 -1.09
CA ALA A 174 -2.52 -2.55 -1.21
C ALA A 174 -3.19 -2.63 0.16
N PHE A 175 -4.38 -2.04 0.31
CA PHE A 175 -5.22 -2.22 1.49
C PHE A 175 -6.50 -2.95 1.13
N ASN A 176 -7.01 -3.76 2.05
CA ASN A 176 -8.38 -4.26 2.04
C ASN A 176 -9.07 -3.98 3.38
N CYS A 177 -10.39 -3.84 3.34
CA CYS A 177 -11.21 -3.61 4.52
C CYS A 177 -11.57 -4.94 5.19
N LEU A 178 -11.13 -5.12 6.44
CA LEU A 178 -11.37 -6.34 7.22
C LEU A 178 -12.81 -6.43 7.76
N ASN A 179 -13.58 -5.34 7.69
CA ASN A 179 -14.99 -5.33 8.09
C ASN A 179 -15.93 -5.97 7.05
N LEU A 180 -15.44 -6.26 5.85
CA LEU A 180 -16.22 -6.93 4.82
C LEU A 180 -16.26 -8.45 5.06
N PRO A 181 -17.33 -9.14 4.64
CA PRO A 181 -17.37 -10.59 4.72
C PRO A 181 -16.31 -11.22 3.82
N PRO A 182 -15.72 -12.38 4.18
CA PRO A 182 -14.64 -13.04 3.45
C PRO A 182 -14.90 -13.23 1.95
N SER A 183 -16.16 -13.51 1.58
CA SER A 183 -16.61 -13.68 0.19
C SER A 183 -16.44 -12.43 -0.68
N THR A 184 -16.41 -11.24 -0.08
CA THR A 184 -16.28 -9.96 -0.80
C THR A 184 -15.01 -9.19 -0.45
N GLN A 185 -14.39 -9.50 0.69
CA GLN A 185 -13.20 -8.83 1.21
C GLN A 185 -12.02 -8.85 0.23
N HIS A 186 -11.85 -9.96 -0.51
CA HIS A 186 -10.74 -10.16 -1.44
C HIS A 186 -11.09 -9.89 -2.90
N LEU A 187 -12.27 -9.33 -3.18
CA LEU A 187 -12.60 -8.90 -4.53
C LEU A 187 -11.71 -7.71 -4.91
N PHE A 188 -11.15 -7.74 -6.11
CA PHE A 188 -10.24 -6.70 -6.62
C PHE A 188 -10.84 -5.29 -6.50
N LEU A 189 -12.15 -5.15 -6.69
CA LEU A 189 -12.89 -3.88 -6.58
C LEU A 189 -12.90 -3.28 -5.17
N ASN A 190 -12.53 -4.05 -4.15
CA ASN A 190 -12.49 -3.60 -2.76
C ASN A 190 -11.07 -3.34 -2.25
N TYR A 191 -10.05 -3.48 -3.11
CA TYR A 191 -8.69 -3.09 -2.76
C TYR A 191 -8.44 -1.61 -3.03
N CYS A 192 -7.69 -0.97 -2.14
CA CYS A 192 -6.99 0.29 -2.39
C CYS A 192 -5.59 -0.04 -2.88
N ILE A 193 -5.17 0.44 -4.06
CA ILE A 193 -3.78 0.29 -4.50
C ILE A 193 -3.01 1.53 -4.03
N ALA A 194 -2.61 1.53 -2.76
CA ALA A 194 -1.99 2.70 -2.13
C ALA A 194 -0.61 3.03 -2.70
N GLY A 195 0.12 2.04 -3.22
CA GLY A 195 1.45 2.26 -3.79
C GLY A 195 1.85 1.23 -4.83
N ILE A 196 2.42 1.70 -5.94
CA ILE A 196 3.15 0.85 -6.90
C ILE A 196 4.58 1.38 -6.93
N MET A 197 5.48 0.58 -6.35
CA MET A 197 6.91 0.87 -6.31
C MET A 197 7.55 0.51 -7.65
N PRO A 198 8.18 1.46 -8.34
CA PRO A 198 9.00 1.16 -9.50
C PRO A 198 10.25 0.42 -9.02
N GLY A 199 10.69 -0.61 -9.73
CA GLY A 199 11.95 -1.20 -9.33
C GLY A 199 12.63 -2.09 -10.36
N ILE A 200 13.91 -1.76 -10.52
CA ILE A 200 14.94 -2.69 -10.96
C ILE A 200 15.33 -3.60 -9.76
N HIS A 201 15.20 -3.10 -8.53
CA HIS A 201 15.54 -3.79 -7.28
C HIS A 201 14.55 -3.47 -6.14
N GLU A 202 14.53 -4.31 -5.11
CA GLU A 202 13.73 -4.14 -3.89
C GLU A 202 14.35 -3.10 -2.94
N PRO A 203 13.54 -2.32 -2.20
CA PRO A 203 14.02 -1.50 -1.10
C PRO A 203 14.70 -2.33 0.01
N SER A 204 15.71 -1.75 0.64
CA SER A 204 16.26 -2.23 1.91
C SER A 204 15.34 -1.90 3.09
N VAL A 205 15.64 -2.47 4.26
CA VAL A 205 14.96 -2.18 5.54
C VAL A 205 15.04 -0.68 5.90
N THR A 206 16.08 0.03 5.47
CA THR A 206 16.19 1.48 5.72
C THR A 206 15.40 2.28 4.68
N THR A 207 15.50 1.92 3.40
CA THR A 207 14.89 2.70 2.32
C THR A 207 13.39 2.47 2.17
N ILE A 208 12.84 1.36 2.67
CA ILE A 208 11.40 1.09 2.65
C ILE A 208 10.61 2.16 3.43
N ASN A 209 11.21 2.72 4.48
CA ASN A 209 10.60 3.79 5.27
C ASN A 209 10.31 5.04 4.43
N HIS A 210 11.14 5.35 3.42
CA HIS A 210 10.88 6.48 2.52
C HIS A 210 9.62 6.26 1.69
N VAL A 211 9.36 5.01 1.28
CA VAL A 211 8.17 4.64 0.52
C VAL A 211 6.93 4.63 1.42
N LEU A 212 7.06 4.12 2.64
CA LEU A 212 5.94 3.97 3.56
C LEU A 212 5.55 5.28 4.26
N ALA A 213 6.47 6.23 4.43
CA ALA A 213 6.21 7.51 5.09
C ALA A 213 4.89 8.19 4.66
N PRO A 214 4.63 8.46 3.36
CA PRO A 214 3.39 9.11 2.94
C PRO A 214 2.11 8.28 3.22
N ILE A 215 2.23 6.96 3.30
CA ILE A 215 1.12 6.06 3.64
C ILE A 215 0.87 6.11 5.16
N ILE A 216 1.92 6.08 5.96
CA ILE A 216 1.85 6.17 7.42
C ILE A 216 1.25 7.51 7.84
N ASP A 217 1.66 8.62 7.21
CA ASP A 217 1.11 9.96 7.48
C ASP A 217 -0.41 10.01 7.29
N GLN A 218 -0.93 9.39 6.22
CA GLN A 218 -2.36 9.26 5.99
C GLN A 218 -3.03 8.39 7.07
N LEU A 219 -2.46 7.22 7.39
CA LEU A 219 -3.01 6.33 8.42
C LEU A 219 -3.08 6.98 9.80
N LEU A 220 -2.09 7.82 10.16
CA LEU A 220 -2.09 8.57 11.41
C LEU A 220 -3.25 9.58 11.49
N VAL A 221 -3.59 10.23 10.37
CA VAL A 221 -4.77 11.10 10.28
C VAL A 221 -6.05 10.29 10.37
N LEU A 222 -6.17 9.20 9.60
CA LEU A 222 -7.37 8.36 9.57
C LEU A 222 -7.65 7.67 10.92
N ASN A 223 -6.62 7.38 11.71
CA ASN A 223 -6.74 6.83 13.06
C ASN A 223 -7.30 7.83 14.09
N LYS A 224 -7.18 9.15 13.85
CA LYS A 224 -7.84 10.17 14.69
C LYS A 224 -9.34 10.28 14.42
N GLY A 225 -9.78 9.79 13.27
CA GLY A 225 -11.14 9.91 12.77
C GLY A 225 -11.38 11.18 11.96
N PHE A 226 -12.31 11.10 11.01
CA PHE A 226 -12.66 12.17 10.10
C PHE A 226 -14.14 12.09 9.73
N ARG A 227 -14.74 13.21 9.30
CA ARG A 227 -16.12 13.24 8.83
C ARG A 227 -16.16 13.10 7.32
N VAL A 228 -17.01 12.22 6.81
CA VAL A 228 -17.17 11.96 5.38
C VAL A 228 -18.61 11.60 5.04
N SER A 229 -19.07 12.04 3.87
CA SER A 229 -20.36 11.63 3.31
C SER A 229 -20.29 10.22 2.74
N THR A 230 -21.30 9.41 3.04
CA THR A 230 -21.39 8.02 2.60
C THR A 230 -22.74 7.75 1.99
N HIS A 231 -22.90 6.60 1.33
CA HIS A 231 -24.17 6.25 0.69
C HIS A 231 -25.33 6.21 1.69
N GLN A 232 -25.11 5.64 2.88
CA GLN A 232 -26.13 5.55 3.92
C GLN A 232 -26.31 6.84 4.72
N TYR A 233 -25.28 7.67 4.79
CA TYR A 233 -25.28 8.93 5.53
C TYR A 233 -24.81 10.09 4.64
N PRO A 234 -25.67 10.60 3.73
CA PRO A 234 -25.31 11.69 2.82
C PRO A 234 -24.92 12.98 3.55
N GLY A 235 -25.51 13.26 4.73
CA GLY A 235 -25.15 14.37 5.62
C GLY A 235 -23.81 14.18 6.37
N GLY A 236 -23.11 13.09 6.09
CA GLY A 236 -21.83 12.74 6.67
C GLY A 236 -21.93 12.02 8.00
N ARG A 237 -20.94 11.16 8.25
CA ARG A 237 -20.71 10.50 9.54
C ARG A 237 -19.22 10.52 9.87
N VAL A 238 -18.90 10.33 11.15
CA VAL A 238 -17.51 10.12 11.59
C VAL A 238 -17.08 8.72 11.19
N VAL A 239 -15.90 8.60 10.60
CA VAL A 239 -15.23 7.34 10.26
C VAL A 239 -13.87 7.34 10.94
N GLN A 240 -13.50 6.24 11.59
CA GLN A 240 -12.16 6.03 12.14
C GLN A 240 -11.57 4.76 11.54
N VAL A 241 -10.32 4.84 11.09
CA VAL A 241 -9.63 3.69 10.48
C VAL A 241 -8.44 3.27 11.33
N LYS A 242 -8.28 1.96 11.55
CA LYS A 242 -7.09 1.37 12.17
C LYS A 242 -6.46 0.34 11.25
N LEU A 243 -5.14 0.31 11.18
CA LEU A 243 -4.40 -0.75 10.51
C LEU A 243 -4.18 -1.90 11.50
N LEU A 244 -4.66 -3.11 11.19
CA LEU A 244 -4.56 -4.28 12.08
C LEU A 244 -3.68 -5.40 11.55
N GLY A 245 -3.61 -5.56 10.23
CA GLY A 245 -2.84 -6.64 9.60
C GLY A 245 -1.75 -6.10 8.71
N LEU A 246 -0.62 -6.83 8.68
CA LEU A 246 0.42 -6.73 7.68
C LEU A 246 0.55 -8.11 7.02
N VAL A 247 0.28 -8.18 5.72
CA VAL A 247 0.30 -9.40 4.91
C VAL A 247 1.31 -9.25 3.78
N GLY A 248 1.98 -10.35 3.46
CA GLY A 248 3.01 -10.44 2.44
C GLY A 248 3.78 -11.73 2.65
N ASP A 249 4.78 -11.99 1.81
CA ASP A 249 5.72 -13.05 2.12
C ASP A 249 6.55 -12.72 3.38
N ILE A 250 7.24 -13.71 3.94
CA ILE A 250 8.02 -13.50 5.17
C ILE A 250 9.11 -12.44 4.99
N VAL A 251 9.69 -12.36 3.78
CA VAL A 251 10.79 -11.42 3.49
C VAL A 251 10.27 -9.99 3.48
N ALA A 252 9.14 -9.74 2.85
CA ALA A 252 8.48 -8.46 2.74
C ALA A 252 7.96 -7.98 4.09
N THR A 253 7.22 -8.85 4.78
CA THR A 253 6.66 -8.52 6.10
C THR A 253 7.74 -8.25 7.13
N HIS A 254 8.86 -9.00 7.12
CA HIS A 254 9.99 -8.74 8.01
C HIS A 254 10.64 -7.38 7.73
N LYS A 255 10.86 -7.04 6.45
CA LYS A 255 11.42 -5.72 6.09
C LYS A 255 10.54 -4.57 6.57
N VAL A 256 9.23 -4.70 6.44
CA VAL A 256 8.26 -3.65 6.82
C VAL A 256 8.11 -3.56 8.34
N ALA A 257 8.01 -4.70 9.02
CA ALA A 257 7.85 -4.75 10.48
C ALA A 257 9.15 -4.47 11.24
N GLY A 258 10.30 -4.42 10.54
CA GLY A 258 11.62 -4.25 11.17
C GLY A 258 12.12 -5.52 11.86
N TYR A 259 11.60 -6.69 11.50
CA TYR A 259 12.12 -7.96 11.98
C TYR A 259 13.45 -8.31 11.31
N THR A 260 14.22 -9.15 11.98
CA THR A 260 15.48 -9.67 11.44
C THR A 260 15.24 -10.54 10.20
N SER A 261 16.24 -10.64 9.32
CA SER A 261 16.16 -11.47 8.11
C SER A 261 15.77 -12.92 8.46
N HIS A 262 15.07 -13.59 7.55
CA HIS A 262 14.73 -15.02 7.66
C HIS A 262 15.95 -15.95 7.88
N SER A 263 17.16 -15.44 7.62
CA SER A 263 18.44 -16.13 7.81
C SER A 263 19.10 -15.91 9.19
N THR A 264 18.47 -15.19 10.11
CA THR A 264 19.06 -14.91 11.44
C THR A 264 18.88 -16.03 12.46
N THR A 265 19.67 -15.97 13.53
CA THR A 265 19.63 -16.95 14.62
C THR A 265 18.25 -17.02 15.28
N SER A 266 17.54 -15.90 15.41
CA SER A 266 16.10 -15.88 15.77
C SER A 266 15.28 -15.88 14.49
N PHE A 267 14.40 -16.87 14.32
CA PHE A 267 13.68 -17.09 13.05
C PHE A 267 12.18 -16.81 13.14
N CYS A 268 11.63 -16.78 14.35
CA CYS A 268 10.20 -16.58 14.58
C CYS A 268 9.91 -15.10 14.85
N SER A 269 8.89 -14.56 14.18
CA SER A 269 8.42 -13.17 14.38
C SER A 269 7.49 -13.03 15.60
N TYR A 270 7.15 -14.14 16.25
CA TYR A 270 6.25 -14.18 17.41
C TYR A 270 6.97 -14.57 18.72
N CYS A 271 7.97 -15.45 18.68
CA CYS A 271 8.77 -15.86 19.84
C CYS A 271 10.25 -15.55 19.63
N VAL A 272 11.02 -15.56 20.72
CA VAL A 272 12.48 -15.32 20.71
C VAL A 272 13.26 -16.61 20.34
N CYS A 273 12.59 -17.62 19.80
CA CYS A 273 13.16 -18.92 19.52
C CYS A 273 14.28 -18.85 18.48
N THR A 274 15.34 -19.60 18.72
CA THR A 274 16.54 -19.64 17.91
C THR A 274 16.61 -20.88 17.02
N VAL A 275 17.43 -20.83 15.97
CA VAL A 275 17.69 -21.97 15.07
C VAL A 275 18.20 -23.19 15.84
N LYS A 276 18.94 -23.00 16.95
CA LYS A 276 19.42 -24.09 17.80
C LYS A 276 18.30 -24.81 18.55
N GLU A 277 17.21 -24.11 18.84
CA GLU A 277 16.05 -24.65 19.56
C GLU A 277 15.08 -25.36 18.61
N ARG A 278 15.24 -25.24 17.28
CA ARG A 278 14.38 -25.88 16.29
C ARG A 278 14.14 -27.39 16.53
N PRO A 279 15.14 -28.22 16.89
CA PRO A 279 14.93 -29.64 17.12
C PRO A 279 14.06 -29.96 18.34
N VAL A 280 13.94 -29.02 19.29
CA VAL A 280 13.16 -29.21 20.53
C VAL A 280 11.79 -28.54 20.47
N LEU A 281 11.45 -27.86 19.36
CA LEU A 281 10.13 -27.30 19.16
C LEU A 281 9.12 -28.41 18.88
N GLN A 282 8.03 -28.38 19.63
CA GLN A 282 6.90 -29.26 19.42
C GLN A 282 5.83 -28.52 18.61
N LEU A 283 5.12 -29.25 17.75
CA LEU A 283 3.91 -28.72 17.16
C LEU A 283 2.93 -28.43 18.30
N GLY A 284 2.49 -27.17 18.39
CA GLY A 284 1.39 -26.82 19.27
C GLY A 284 0.13 -27.57 18.85
N ASN A 285 -0.84 -27.66 19.76
CA ASN A 285 -2.15 -28.18 19.41
C ASN A 285 -2.66 -27.47 18.15
N PRO A 286 -3.16 -28.22 17.14
CA PRO A 286 -3.78 -27.63 15.98
C PRO A 286 -4.82 -26.61 16.45
N ARG A 287 -4.86 -25.43 15.82
CA ARG A 287 -6.02 -24.56 15.99
C ARG A 287 -7.19 -25.36 15.40
N LEU A 288 -8.16 -25.71 16.23
CA LEU A 288 -9.36 -26.41 15.77
C LEU A 288 -10.02 -25.53 14.70
N ASP A 289 -10.16 -26.09 13.50
CA ASP A 289 -10.79 -25.46 12.33
C ASP A 289 -12.25 -25.11 12.60
#